data_AF-A0A7C6G9D3-F1
#
_entry.id   AF-A0A7C6G9D3-F1
#
_cell.length_a   1.000
_cell.length_b   1.000
_cell.length_c   1.000
_cell.angle_alpha   90.00
_cell.angle_beta   90.00
_cell.angle_gamma   90.00
#
_symmetry.space_group_name_H-M   'P 1'
#
loop_
_entity.id
_entity.type
_entity.pdbx_description
1 polymer ?
#
loop_
_entity_poly.entity_id
_entity_poly.type
_entity_poly.pdbx_seq_one_letter_code
_entity_poly.pdbx_strand_id
1 'polypeptide(L)' 'MNLDVQFKLKSNSNYQRYIRENSHWYKELNRNPERFNDFVSEMKERYRLRPTDKIVDIASKLELVKTFLSVLK' A
#
# COMPACT_ATOMS: atom_id res chain seq x y z
N MET A 1 17.81 5.66 12.30
CA MET A 1 17.12 4.51 11.67
C MET A 1 18.00 3.30 11.89
N ASN A 2 17.46 2.21 12.45
CA ASN A 2 18.26 1.01 12.71
C ASN A 2 18.51 0.21 11.41
N LEU A 3 19.41 -0.78 11.48
CA LEU A 3 19.75 -1.61 10.31
C LEU A 3 18.55 -2.43 9.83
N ASP A 4 17.73 -2.94 10.74
CA ASP A 4 16.53 -3.72 10.41
C ASP A 4 15.57 -2.94 9.49
N VAL A 5 15.24 -1.69 9.84
CA VAL A 5 14.38 -0.83 9.00
C VAL A 5 15.05 -0.53 7.67
N GLN A 6 16.36 -0.31 7.62
CA GLN A 6 17.08 -0.10 6.35
C GLN A 6 17.01 -1.34 5.45
N PHE A 7 17.17 -2.54 6.00
CA PHE A 7 17.03 -3.79 5.25
C PHE A 7 15.60 -3.98 4.74
N LYS A 8 14.59 -3.74 5.60
CA LYS A 8 13.18 -3.78 5.20
C LYS A 8 12.86 -2.80 4.09
N LEU A 9 13.31 -1.55 4.19
CA LEU A 9 13.13 -0.55 3.12
C LEU A 9 13.77 -1.01 1.81
N LYS A 10 14.95 -1.61 1.87
CA LYS A 10 15.65 -2.12 0.68
C LYS A 10 14.99 -3.36 0.09
N SER A 11 14.31 -4.19 0.88
CA SER A 11 13.75 -5.47 0.44
C SER A 11 12.51 -5.35 -0.45
N ASN A 12 11.90 -4.18 -0.56
CA ASN A 12 10.67 -3.99 -1.34
C ASN A 12 10.71 -2.68 -2.13
N SER A 13 10.49 -2.77 -3.45
CA SER A 13 10.47 -1.62 -4.35
C SER A 13 9.41 -0.58 -3.98
N ASN A 14 8.25 -0.99 -3.48
CA ASN A 14 7.19 -0.09 -3.03
C ASN A 14 7.60 0.70 -1.79
N TYR A 15 8.35 0.09 -0.87
CA TYR A 15 8.87 0.82 0.30
C TYR A 15 9.91 1.85 -0.12
N GLN A 16 10.83 1.47 -1.01
CA GLN A 16 11.82 2.40 -1.55
C GLN A 16 11.17 3.57 -2.32
N ARG A 17 10.14 3.27 -3.11
CA ARG A 17 9.38 4.29 -3.84
C ARG A 17 8.65 5.22 -2.88
N TYR A 18 7.89 4.66 -1.94
CA TYR A 18 7.06 5.42 -1.02
C TYR A 18 7.87 6.34 -0.12
N ILE A 19 9.01 5.86 0.41
CA ILE A 19 9.87 6.69 1.28
C ILE A 19 10.53 7.86 0.52
N ARG A 20 10.82 7.69 -0.78
CA ARG A 20 11.31 8.78 -1.64
C ARG A 20 10.22 9.81 -1.95
N GLU A 21 9.00 9.34 -2.19
CA GLU A 21 7.83 10.20 -2.42
C GLU A 21 7.39 10.95 -1.14
N ASN A 22 7.63 10.35 0.03
CA ASN A 22 7.19 10.86 1.33
C ASN A 22 8.38 11.01 2.29
N SER A 23 9.26 11.97 1.98
CA SER A 23 10.55 12.12 2.65
C SER A 23 10.49 12.38 4.17
N HIS A 24 9.33 12.80 4.70
CA HIS A 24 9.11 12.93 6.15
C HIS A 24 9.34 11.61 6.90
N TRP A 25 9.05 10.47 6.26
CA TRP A 25 9.30 9.15 6.83
C TRP A 25 10.77 8.84 7.06
N TYR A 26 11.71 9.46 6.32
CA TYR A 26 13.12 9.36 6.68
C TYR A 26 13.39 9.94 8.05
N LYS A 27 12.80 11.09 8.41
CA LYS A 27 12.98 11.70 9.74
C LYS A 27 12.31 10.85 10.81
N GLU A 28 11.10 10.37 10.53
CA GLU A 28 10.32 9.60 11.48
C GLU A 28 10.96 8.25 11.81
N LEU A 29 11.32 7.46 10.80
CA LEU A 29 11.99 6.18 10.99
C LEU A 29 13.43 6.35 11.49
N ASN A 30 14.01 7.54 11.34
CA ASN A 30 15.30 7.83 11.96
C ASN A 30 15.20 7.99 13.47
N ARG A 31 14.14 8.62 13.95
CA ARG A 31 13.86 8.87 15.38
C ARG A 31 13.21 7.68 16.07
N ASN A 32 12.25 7.06 15.39
CA ASN A 32 11.31 6.06 15.92
C ASN A 32 11.21 4.87 14.94
N PRO A 33 12.21 3.96 14.92
CA PRO A 33 12.23 2.82 14.00
C PRO A 33 11.01 1.88 14.12
N GLU A 34 10.39 1.82 15.29
CA GLU A 34 9.18 1.04 15.60
C GLU A 34 7.96 1.47 14.78
N ARG A 35 7.96 2.69 14.25
CA ARG A 35 6.89 3.22 13.37
C ARG A 35 6.93 2.69 11.95
N PHE A 36 7.77 1.69 11.66
CA PHE A 36 7.80 1.04 10.36
C PHE A 36 6.43 0.47 9.94
N ASN A 37 5.63 -0.04 10.89
CA ASN A 37 4.30 -0.54 10.57
C ASN A 37 3.33 0.58 10.16
N ASP A 38 3.44 1.76 10.78
CA ASP A 38 2.67 2.95 10.38
C ASP A 38 3.03 3.36 8.95
N PHE A 39 4.33 3.39 8.63
CA PHE A 39 4.84 3.64 7.28
C PHE A 39 4.23 2.66 6.25
N VAL A 40 4.22 1.36 6.56
CA VAL A 40 3.65 0.34 5.68
C VAL A 40 2.13 0.51 5.53
N SER A 41 1.43 0.88 6.60
CA SER A 41 -0.01 1.12 6.59
C SER A 41 -0.38 2.28 5.68
N GLU A 42 0.29 3.43 5.86
CA GLU A 42 0.07 4.65 5.06
C GLU A 42 0.39 4.40 3.58
N MET A 43 1.47 3.66 3.29
CA MET A 43 1.81 3.26 1.93
C MET A 43 0.72 2.39 1.30
N LYS A 44 0.23 1.37 2.03
CA LYS A 44 -0.83 0.48 1.52
C LYS A 44 -2.11 1.24 1.25
N GLU A 45 -2.45 2.20 2.09
CA GLU A 45 -3.59 3.09 1.85
C GLU A 45 -3.40 3.94 0.59
N ARG A 46 -2.25 4.62 0.45
CA ARG A 46 -1.98 5.47 -0.72
C ARG A 46 -1.99 4.67 -2.03
N TYR A 47 -1.43 3.46 -2.02
CA TYR A 47 -1.36 2.61 -3.22
C TYR A 47 -2.58 1.70 -3.41
N ARG A 48 -3.62 1.82 -2.58
CA ARG A 48 -4.82 0.97 -2.61
C ARG A 48 -4.49 -0.52 -2.57
N LEU A 49 -3.49 -0.89 -1.77
CA LEU A 49 -3.02 -2.26 -1.58
C LEU A 49 -3.63 -2.92 -0.33
N ARG A 50 -4.59 -2.27 0.34
CA ARG A 50 -5.25 -2.87 1.50
C ARG A 50 -6.14 -4.03 1.03
N PRO A 51 -6.36 -5.05 1.87
CA PRO A 51 -7.30 -6.12 1.56
C PRO A 51 -8.70 -5.60 1.21
N THR A 52 -9.15 -4.54 1.89
CA THR A 52 -10.43 -3.85 1.61
C THR A 52 -10.50 -3.32 0.18
N ASP A 53 -9.42 -2.74 -0.32
CA ASP A 53 -9.37 -2.19 -1.68
C ASP A 53 -9.50 -3.31 -2.73
N LYS A 54 -8.94 -4.50 -2.45
CA LYS A 54 -9.11 -5.69 -3.32
C LYS A 54 -10.55 -6.21 -3.32
N ILE A 55 -11.24 -6.18 -2.17
CA ILE A 55 -12.64 -6.61 -2.07
C ILE A 55 -13.54 -5.67 -2.89
N VAL A 56 -13.30 -4.36 -2.79
CA VAL A 56 -14.03 -3.35 -3.57
C VAL A 56 -13.82 -3.58 -5.07
N ASP A 57 -12.58 -3.81 -5.52
CA ASP A 57 -12.29 -4.08 -6.94
C ASP A 57 -13.00 -5.34 -7.47
N ILE A 58 -13.03 -6.42 -6.69
CA ILE A 58 -13.75 -7.65 -7.05
C ILE A 58 -15.26 -7.40 -7.13
N ALA A 59 -15.83 -6.68 -6.16
CA ALA A 59 -17.25 -6.34 -6.17
C ALA A 59 -17.62 -5.52 -7.42
N SER A 60 -16.81 -4.51 -7.76
CA SER A 60 -17.00 -3.72 -8.99
C SER A 60 -16.91 -4.57 -10.27
N LYS A 61 -15.98 -5.52 -10.33
CA LYS A 61 -15.86 -6.45 -11.47
C LYS A 61 -17.07 -7.37 -11.59
N LEU A 62 -17.60 -7.86 -10.47
CA LEU A 62 -18.82 -8.69 -10.49
C LEU A 62 -20.03 -7.91 -10.98
N GLU A 63 -20.18 -6.65 -10.56
CA GLU A 63 -21.25 -5.78 -11.06
C GLU A 63 -21.13 -5.48 -12.56
N LEU A 64 -19.91 -5.27 -13.06
CA LEU A 64 -19.68 -5.11 -14.50
C LEU A 64 -20.08 -6.38 -15.28
N VAL A 65 -19.70 -7.57 -14.79
CA VAL A 65 -20.09 -8.85 -15.40
C VAL A 65 -21.60 -9.03 -15.39
N LYS A 66 -22.27 -8.75 -14.27
CA LYS A 66 -23.75 -8.82 -14.19
C LYS A 66 -24.40 -7.86 -15.19
N THR A 67 -23.91 -6.63 -15.28
CA THR A 67 -24.41 -5.62 -16.22
C THR A 67 -24.25 -6.10 -17.66
N PHE A 68 -23.08 -6.62 -18.02
CA PHE A 68 -22.82 -7.18 -19.35
C PHE A 68 -23.77 -8.34 -19.67
N LEU A 69 -23.96 -9.28 -18.74
CA LEU A 69 -24.90 -10.39 -18.90
C LEU A 69 -26.35 -9.93 -19.03
N SER A 70 -26.74 -8.84 -18.36
CA SER A 70 -28.10 -8.29 -18.46
C SER A 70 -28.39 -7.60 -19.80
N VAL A 71 -27.37 -7.07 -20.49
CA VAL A 71 -27.51 -6.46 -21.82
C VAL A 71 -27.63 -7.53 -22.92
N LEU A 72 -27.02 -8.71 -22.70
CA LEU A 72 -27.12 -9.85 -23.61
C LEU A 72 -28.42 -10.66 -23.45
N LYS A 73 -29.21 -10.38 -22.43
CA LYS A 73 -30.46 -11.07 -22.10
C LYS A 73 -31.64 -10.41 -22.79
#